data_AF-A0A0V1Q3H5-F1
#
_entry.id   AF-A0A0V1Q3H5-F1
#
_cell.length_a   1.000
_cell.length_b   1.000
_cell.length_c   1.000
_cell.angle_alpha   90.00
_cell.angle_beta   90.00
_cell.angle_gamma   90.00
#
_symmetry.space_group_name_H-M   'P 1'
#
loop_
_entity.id
_entity.type
_entity.pdbx_description
1 polymer ?
#
loop_
_entity_poly.entity_id
_entity_poly.type
_entity_poly.pdbx_seq_one_letter_code
_entity_poly.pdbx_strand_id
1 'polypeptide(L)'
;MLEDQYLDIYVRLSYHILTRDTEIEKPYKQFCLQYCSLLKQIIQSSQLSSINLIISWYYLYKYTSNTVCVIDAEEDLSLIKHLIFTSFILANKTFDDQCYSCKTWCNIANSSATNYKYDLKLINNLESHFLSVVDYRLSFTAIDDSDFWTFMKVVFNATSVPGHVLHHFKSKITPTDDPLPSIPVTPILYDNFASPATVSLKSPLTPLTPFSLDRKRTYSNMNHSSFEKLCNSINLDELTNFQFSFTAQ
;
A
#
# COMPACT_ATOMS: atom_id res chain seq x y z
N MET A 1 -11.91 -14.69 -4.31
CA MET A 1 -11.24 -14.49 -5.62
C MET A 1 -11.77 -13.19 -6.20
N LEU A 2 -10.93 -12.21 -6.52
CA LEU A 2 -11.36 -10.99 -7.22
C LEU A 2 -11.73 -11.38 -8.66
N GLU A 3 -12.89 -10.95 -9.14
CA GLU A 3 -13.27 -11.14 -10.55
C GLU A 3 -12.33 -10.32 -11.44
N ASP A 4 -11.94 -10.85 -12.61
CA ASP A 4 -10.96 -10.21 -13.52
C ASP A 4 -11.35 -8.78 -13.89
N GLN A 5 -12.65 -8.49 -13.97
CA GLN A 5 -13.18 -7.14 -14.21
C GLN A 5 -12.73 -6.12 -13.13
N TYR A 6 -12.64 -6.52 -11.86
CA TYR A 6 -12.18 -5.63 -10.79
C TYR A 6 -10.68 -5.37 -10.86
N LEU A 7 -9.89 -6.31 -11.38
CA LEU A 7 -8.45 -6.12 -11.57
C LEU A 7 -8.17 -5.13 -12.71
N ASP A 8 -8.96 -5.20 -13.79
CA ASP A 8 -8.89 -4.23 -14.87
C ASP A 8 -9.21 -2.82 -14.38
N ILE A 9 -10.29 -2.69 -13.60
CA ILE A 9 -10.68 -1.43 -12.97
C ILE A 9 -9.59 -0.96 -12.01
N TYR A 10 -9.01 -1.86 -11.21
CA TYR A 10 -7.92 -1.55 -10.30
C TYR A 10 -6.73 -0.92 -11.00
N VAL A 11 -6.18 -1.60 -12.01
CA VAL A 11 -4.97 -1.13 -12.70
C VAL A 11 -5.25 0.17 -13.46
N ARG A 12 -6.42 0.27 -14.11
CA ARG A 12 -6.85 1.48 -14.80
C ARG A 12 -6.91 2.68 -13.86
N LEU A 13 -7.62 2.56 -12.75
CA LEU A 13 -7.76 3.66 -11.80
C LEU A 13 -6.43 4.01 -11.16
N SER A 14 -5.60 3.00 -10.84
CA SER A 14 -4.26 3.23 -10.26
C SER A 14 -3.38 4.09 -11.18
N TYR A 15 -3.43 3.85 -12.49
CA TYR A 15 -2.75 4.69 -13.48
C TYR A 15 -3.26 6.14 -13.42
N HIS A 16 -4.57 6.34 -13.52
CA HIS A 16 -5.15 7.68 -13.55
C HIS A 16 -5.04 8.44 -12.23
N ILE A 17 -4.96 7.74 -11.09
CA ILE A 17 -4.64 8.35 -9.80
C ILE A 17 -3.23 8.98 -9.86
N LEU A 18 -2.24 8.22 -10.37
CA LEU A 18 -0.85 8.66 -10.42
C LEU A 18 -0.61 9.77 -11.43
N THR A 19 -1.20 9.68 -12.63
CA THR A 19 -0.96 10.66 -13.69
C THR A 19 -1.85 11.89 -13.57
N ARG A 20 -2.97 11.81 -12.83
CA ARG A 20 -4.05 12.80 -12.81
C ARG A 20 -4.60 13.14 -14.20
N ASP A 21 -4.26 12.32 -15.18
CA ASP A 21 -4.60 12.51 -16.57
C ASP A 21 -5.95 11.85 -16.81
N THR A 22 -6.92 12.61 -17.27
CA THR A 22 -8.28 12.11 -17.54
C THR A 22 -8.57 11.98 -19.03
N GLU A 23 -7.67 12.44 -19.91
CA GLU A 23 -7.96 12.64 -21.33
C GLU A 23 -7.01 11.88 -22.27
N ILE A 24 -5.79 11.55 -21.84
CA ILE A 24 -4.80 10.98 -22.76
C ILE A 24 -4.87 9.45 -22.83
N GLU A 25 -5.57 8.94 -23.85
CA GLU A 25 -5.66 7.49 -24.10
C GLU A 25 -4.34 6.83 -24.55
N LYS A 26 -3.38 7.57 -25.12
CA LYS A 26 -2.19 6.98 -25.77
C LYS A 26 -1.19 6.38 -24.77
N PRO A 27 -0.55 7.16 -23.87
CA PRO A 27 0.21 6.67 -22.71
C PRO A 27 -0.44 5.51 -21.97
N TYR A 28 -1.74 5.59 -21.67
CA TYR A 28 -2.43 4.51 -20.98
C TYR A 28 -2.48 3.21 -21.80
N LYS A 29 -2.75 3.28 -23.11
CA LYS A 29 -2.70 2.10 -24.00
C LYS A 29 -1.30 1.48 -24.03
N GLN A 30 -0.26 2.30 -24.10
CA GLN A 30 1.13 1.82 -24.07
C GLN A 30 1.47 1.16 -22.73
N PHE A 31 1.07 1.79 -21.62
CA PHE A 31 1.17 1.21 -20.27
C PHE A 31 0.49 -0.16 -20.20
N CYS A 32 -0.72 -0.28 -20.75
CA CYS A 32 -1.47 -1.53 -20.73
C CYS A 32 -0.77 -2.65 -21.49
N LEU A 33 -0.23 -2.35 -22.67
CA LEU A 33 0.50 -3.31 -23.49
C LEU A 33 1.75 -3.86 -22.78
N GLN A 34 2.39 -3.05 -21.95
CA GLN A 34 3.65 -3.43 -21.29
C GLN A 34 3.45 -4.04 -19.90
N TYR A 35 2.52 -3.52 -19.10
CA TYR A 35 2.53 -3.76 -17.65
C TYR A 35 1.22 -4.26 -17.05
N CYS A 36 0.06 -4.09 -17.70
CA CYS A 36 -1.21 -4.50 -17.12
C CYS A 36 -1.27 -6.01 -16.84
N SER A 37 -0.80 -6.86 -17.76
CA SER A 37 -0.81 -8.31 -17.57
C SER A 37 0.05 -8.73 -16.37
N LEU A 38 1.26 -8.16 -16.26
CA LEU A 38 2.16 -8.39 -15.13
C LEU A 38 1.50 -7.99 -13.80
N LEU A 39 0.97 -6.77 -13.69
CA LEU A 39 0.35 -6.29 -12.46
C LEU A 39 -0.84 -7.16 -12.05
N LYS A 40 -1.70 -7.55 -12.99
CA LYS A 40 -2.85 -8.44 -12.71
C LYS A 40 -2.40 -9.81 -12.21
N GLN A 41 -1.39 -10.42 -12.84
CA GLN A 41 -0.86 -11.71 -12.42
C GLN A 41 -0.26 -11.66 -11.00
N ILE A 42 0.46 -10.59 -10.66
CA ILE A 42 0.99 -10.39 -9.32
C ILE A 42 -0.15 -10.28 -8.31
N ILE A 43 -1.15 -9.45 -8.58
CA ILE A 43 -2.28 -9.25 -7.68
C ILE A 43 -3.06 -10.57 -7.47
N GLN A 44 -3.34 -11.31 -8.55
CA GLN A 44 -3.99 -12.62 -8.48
C GLN A 44 -3.18 -13.61 -7.63
N SER A 45 -1.87 -13.67 -7.85
CA SER A 45 -0.96 -14.58 -7.12
C SER A 45 -0.79 -14.21 -5.65
N SER A 46 -0.95 -12.92 -5.32
CA SER A 46 -0.80 -12.41 -3.95
C SER A 46 -2.03 -12.60 -3.05
N GLN A 47 -3.17 -13.03 -3.60
CA GLN A 47 -4.41 -13.29 -2.85
C GLN A 47 -4.89 -12.10 -1.99
N LEU A 48 -4.55 -10.87 -2.37
CA LEU A 48 -4.98 -9.67 -1.67
C LEU A 48 -6.51 -9.52 -1.67
N SER A 49 -7.04 -8.99 -0.57
CA SER A 49 -8.46 -8.66 -0.46
C SER A 49 -8.78 -7.36 -1.22
N SER A 50 -10.07 -7.11 -1.47
CA SER A 50 -10.50 -5.82 -2.01
C SER A 50 -10.10 -4.64 -1.12
N ILE A 51 -9.99 -4.83 0.20
CA ILE A 51 -9.63 -3.74 1.13
C ILE A 51 -8.17 -3.33 0.90
N ASN A 52 -7.26 -4.29 0.70
CA ASN A 52 -5.87 -3.99 0.37
C ASN A 52 -5.78 -3.15 -0.92
N LEU A 53 -6.60 -3.45 -1.94
CA LEU A 53 -6.61 -2.68 -3.18
C LEU A 53 -7.08 -1.24 -2.98
N ILE A 54 -8.06 -1.00 -2.11
CA ILE A 54 -8.52 0.36 -1.86
C ILE A 54 -7.51 1.14 -1.00
N ILE A 55 -6.91 0.51 0.01
CA ILE A 55 -5.81 1.10 0.79
C ILE A 55 -4.63 1.45 -0.14
N SER A 56 -4.36 0.58 -1.11
CA SER A 56 -3.36 0.82 -2.15
C SER A 56 -3.67 2.06 -2.98
N TRP A 57 -4.91 2.23 -3.47
CA TRP A 57 -5.34 3.47 -4.14
C TRP A 57 -5.19 4.71 -3.25
N TYR A 58 -5.51 4.60 -1.96
CA TYR A 58 -5.33 5.70 -1.02
C TYR A 58 -3.85 6.08 -0.85
N TYR A 59 -2.94 5.10 -0.86
CA TYR A 59 -1.50 5.37 -0.85
C TYR A 59 -1.01 6.01 -2.14
N LEU A 60 -1.52 5.60 -3.31
CA LEU A 60 -1.22 6.26 -4.58
C LEU A 60 -1.72 7.71 -4.59
N TYR A 61 -2.93 7.96 -4.05
CA TYR A 61 -3.46 9.31 -3.89
C TYR A 61 -2.53 10.16 -3.01
N LYS A 62 -2.14 9.65 -1.83
CA LYS A 62 -1.17 10.32 -0.94
C LYS A 62 0.16 10.61 -1.61
N TYR A 63 0.66 9.66 -2.40
CA TYR A 63 1.89 9.84 -3.17
C TYR A 63 1.77 11.05 -4.11
N THR A 64 0.64 11.21 -4.80
CA THR A 64 0.42 12.33 -5.73
C THR A 64 0.20 13.68 -5.05
N SER A 65 -0.12 13.69 -3.75
CA SER A 65 -0.24 14.93 -2.97
C SER A 65 1.13 15.55 -2.65
N ASN A 66 2.22 14.81 -2.89
CA ASN A 66 3.57 15.33 -2.81
C ASN A 66 3.86 16.25 -4.02
N THR A 67 4.39 17.45 -3.76
CA THR A 67 4.70 18.44 -4.80
C THR A 67 6.11 18.33 -5.39
N VAL A 68 6.97 17.50 -4.79
CA VAL A 68 8.38 17.33 -5.18
C VAL A 68 8.53 16.25 -6.24
N CYS A 69 7.80 15.14 -6.11
CA CYS A 69 7.84 14.02 -7.05
C CYS A 69 6.65 14.05 -8.01
N VAL A 70 6.76 14.85 -9.07
CA VAL A 70 5.78 14.87 -10.17
C VAL A 70 6.08 13.74 -11.14
N ILE A 71 5.04 13.05 -11.60
CA ILE A 71 5.14 11.92 -12.55
C ILE A 71 4.78 12.43 -13.93
N ASP A 72 5.66 12.20 -14.92
CA ASP A 72 5.33 12.43 -16.32
C ASP A 72 4.78 11.13 -16.95
N ALA A 73 3.52 11.15 -17.37
CA ALA A 73 2.86 9.98 -17.91
C ALA A 73 3.47 9.47 -19.23
N GLU A 74 4.18 10.30 -19.99
CA GLU A 74 4.80 9.88 -21.26
C GLU A 74 6.16 9.21 -21.04
N GLU A 75 6.90 9.66 -20.02
CA GLU A 75 8.28 9.24 -19.78
C GLU A 75 8.39 8.17 -18.67
N ASP A 76 7.49 8.20 -17.69
CA ASP A 76 7.61 7.45 -16.43
C ASP A 76 6.74 6.19 -16.35
N LEU A 77 6.36 5.57 -17.48
CA LEU A 77 5.48 4.39 -17.49
C LEU A 77 6.00 3.23 -16.60
N SER A 78 7.31 3.02 -16.56
CA SER A 78 7.93 2.00 -15.70
C SER A 78 7.84 2.36 -14.22
N LEU A 79 8.03 3.64 -13.88
CA LEU A 79 7.87 4.13 -12.51
C LEU A 79 6.42 4.00 -12.05
N ILE A 80 5.44 4.32 -12.90
CA ILE A 80 4.01 4.12 -12.61
C ILE A 80 3.75 2.66 -12.23
N LYS A 81 4.23 1.70 -13.03
CA LYS A 81 4.13 0.26 -12.70
C LYS A 81 4.75 -0.04 -11.34
N HIS A 82 5.94 0.48 -11.05
CA HIS A 82 6.63 0.26 -9.78
C HIS A 82 5.90 0.87 -8.58
N LEU A 83 5.31 2.05 -8.73
CA LEU A 83 4.51 2.70 -7.68
C LEU A 83 3.23 1.92 -7.40
N ILE A 84 2.53 1.45 -8.45
CA ILE A 84 1.36 0.57 -8.30
C ILE A 84 1.77 -0.72 -7.58
N PHE A 85 2.87 -1.35 -7.99
CA PHE A 85 3.40 -2.54 -7.34
C PHE A 85 3.70 -2.31 -5.85
N THR A 86 4.42 -1.25 -5.53
CA THR A 86 4.77 -0.92 -4.14
C THR A 86 3.56 -0.56 -3.29
N SER A 87 2.56 0.13 -3.86
CA SER A 87 1.37 0.54 -3.11
C SER A 87 0.58 -0.63 -2.52
N PHE A 88 0.44 -1.75 -3.26
CA PHE A 88 -0.26 -2.93 -2.72
C PHE A 88 0.63 -3.79 -1.79
N ILE A 89 1.96 -3.72 -1.93
CA ILE A 89 2.89 -4.28 -0.93
C ILE A 89 2.69 -3.56 0.40
N LEU A 90 2.68 -2.23 0.37
CA LEU A 90 2.46 -1.43 1.57
C LEU A 90 1.08 -1.70 2.16
N ALA A 91 0.03 -1.77 1.34
CA ALA A 91 -1.31 -2.09 1.80
C ALA A 91 -1.38 -3.44 2.53
N ASN A 92 -0.74 -4.48 2.01
CA ASN A 92 -0.61 -5.78 2.69
C ASN A 92 0.11 -5.64 4.04
N LYS A 93 1.25 -4.96 4.07
CA LYS A 93 2.04 -4.77 5.29
C LYS A 93 1.32 -3.97 6.37
N THR A 94 0.47 -3.02 5.97
CA THR A 94 -0.22 -2.14 6.93
C THR A 94 -1.56 -2.66 7.40
N PHE A 95 -2.25 -3.46 6.57
CA PHE A 95 -3.61 -3.92 6.85
C PHE A 95 -3.66 -5.35 7.40
N ASP A 96 -2.80 -6.24 6.89
CA ASP A 96 -2.86 -7.66 7.25
C ASP A 96 -1.93 -7.97 8.43
N ASP A 97 -2.47 -8.59 9.48
CA ASP A 97 -1.68 -9.08 10.63
C ASP A 97 -0.58 -10.06 10.20
N GLN A 98 -0.86 -10.85 9.16
CA GLN A 98 0.05 -11.81 8.53
C GLN A 98 0.43 -11.31 7.14
N CYS A 99 1.32 -10.33 7.08
CA CYS A 99 1.80 -9.77 5.82
C CYS A 99 3.00 -10.53 5.25
N TYR A 100 3.23 -10.34 3.95
CA TYR A 100 4.35 -10.94 3.24
C TYR A 100 5.64 -10.14 3.39
N SER A 101 6.76 -10.85 3.50
CA SER A 101 8.09 -10.24 3.42
C SER A 101 8.41 -9.75 2.01
N CYS A 102 9.36 -8.81 1.86
CA CYS A 102 9.84 -8.37 0.53
C CYS A 102 10.40 -9.54 -0.30
N LYS A 103 10.97 -10.57 0.36
CA LYS A 103 11.43 -11.79 -0.31
C LYS A 103 10.27 -12.60 -0.88
N THR A 104 9.16 -12.67 -0.14
CA THR A 104 7.94 -13.32 -0.62
C THR A 104 7.36 -12.56 -1.82
N TRP A 105 7.29 -11.22 -1.75
CA TRP A 105 6.87 -10.38 -2.87
C TRP A 105 7.76 -10.52 -4.10
N CYS A 106 9.08 -10.61 -3.91
CA CYS A 106 10.04 -10.92 -4.97
C CYS A 106 9.71 -12.26 -5.65
N ASN A 107 9.44 -13.30 -4.86
CA ASN A 107 9.08 -14.61 -5.41
C ASN A 107 7.75 -14.57 -6.17
N ILE A 108 6.72 -13.90 -5.63
CA ILE A 108 5.41 -13.74 -6.29
C ILE A 108 5.54 -12.98 -7.61
N ALA A 109 6.33 -11.89 -7.61
CA ALA A 109 6.54 -11.10 -8.81
C ALA A 109 7.27 -11.89 -9.91
N ASN A 110 8.26 -12.69 -9.52
CA ASN A 110 9.08 -13.47 -10.45
C ASN A 110 8.49 -14.84 -10.82
N SER A 111 7.46 -15.31 -10.10
CA SER A 111 6.70 -16.50 -10.50
C SER A 111 5.74 -16.23 -11.65
N SER A 112 5.46 -14.95 -11.91
CA SER A 112 4.68 -14.51 -13.07
C SER A 112 5.53 -14.69 -14.33
N ALA A 113 4.96 -15.29 -15.38
CA ALA A 113 5.67 -15.61 -16.63
C ALA A 113 5.91 -14.36 -17.49
N THR A 114 6.74 -13.44 -16.97
CA THR A 114 7.01 -12.14 -17.59
C THR A 114 8.49 -11.95 -17.83
N ASN A 115 8.83 -11.09 -18.79
CA ASN A 115 10.21 -10.82 -19.18
C ASN A 115 10.98 -9.96 -18.17
N TYR A 116 10.30 -9.42 -17.15
CA TYR A 116 10.91 -8.56 -16.15
C TYR A 116 11.07 -9.29 -14.81
N LYS A 117 12.25 -9.20 -14.21
CA LYS A 117 12.52 -9.75 -12.89
C LYS A 117 12.68 -8.64 -11.86
N TYR A 118 11.92 -8.73 -10.78
CA TYR A 118 12.12 -7.91 -9.60
C TYR A 118 13.22 -8.53 -8.75
N ASP A 119 14.30 -7.82 -8.50
CA ASP A 119 15.25 -8.23 -7.46
C ASP A 119 14.83 -7.70 -6.08
N LEU A 120 15.34 -8.30 -5.01
CA LEU A 120 15.00 -7.90 -3.65
C LEU A 120 15.46 -6.48 -3.30
N LYS A 121 16.58 -6.02 -3.89
CA LYS A 121 17.16 -4.70 -3.61
C LYS A 121 16.25 -3.61 -4.17
N LEU A 122 15.75 -3.80 -5.39
CA LEU A 122 14.79 -2.93 -6.06
C LEU A 122 13.51 -2.81 -5.23
N ILE A 123 12.94 -3.93 -4.78
CA ILE A 123 11.71 -3.89 -3.95
C ILE A 123 11.93 -3.08 -2.68
N ASN A 124 13.05 -3.30 -1.97
CA ASN A 124 13.36 -2.54 -0.76
C ASN A 124 13.59 -1.04 -1.05
N ASN A 125 14.23 -0.71 -2.17
CA ASN A 125 14.45 0.67 -2.58
C ASN A 125 13.14 1.36 -2.94
N LEU A 126 12.27 0.69 -3.71
CA LEU A 126 10.95 1.22 -4.07
C LEU A 126 10.08 1.44 -2.84
N GLU A 127 10.10 0.50 -1.89
CA GLU A 127 9.42 0.65 -0.60
C GLU A 127 9.95 1.87 0.16
N SER A 128 11.27 1.97 0.32
CA SER A 128 11.90 3.09 1.05
C SER A 128 11.59 4.43 0.39
N HIS A 129 11.66 4.50 -0.94
CA HIS A 129 11.30 5.68 -1.73
C HIS A 129 9.85 6.07 -1.50
N PHE A 130 8.91 5.14 -1.69
CA PHE A 130 7.48 5.42 -1.51
C PHE A 130 7.19 5.93 -0.10
N LEU A 131 7.75 5.27 0.93
CA LEU A 131 7.60 5.69 2.33
C LEU A 131 8.13 7.09 2.58
N SER A 132 9.26 7.45 1.97
CA SER A 132 9.83 8.79 2.11
C SER A 132 8.95 9.86 1.45
N VAL A 133 8.38 9.59 0.28
CA VAL A 133 7.48 10.53 -0.43
C VAL A 133 6.21 10.82 0.36
N VAL A 134 5.69 9.82 1.08
CA VAL A 134 4.48 9.97 1.93
C VAL A 134 4.81 10.31 3.39
N ASP A 135 6.06 10.71 3.70
CA ASP A 135 6.53 11.04 5.05
C ASP A 135 6.23 9.96 6.11
N TYR A 136 6.26 8.68 5.71
CA TYR A 136 5.86 7.52 6.52
C TYR A 136 4.43 7.60 7.08
N ARG A 137 3.58 8.49 6.55
CA ARG A 137 2.19 8.69 6.99
C ARG A 137 1.26 7.69 6.32
N LEU A 138 1.41 6.41 6.66
CA LEU A 138 0.57 5.32 6.14
C LEU A 138 -0.75 5.11 6.89
N SER A 139 -1.09 5.95 7.88
CA SER A 139 -2.37 5.80 8.55
C SER A 139 -3.53 5.89 7.55
N PHE A 140 -4.36 4.86 7.52
CA PHE A 140 -5.60 4.77 6.75
C PHE A 140 -6.84 5.08 7.59
N THR A 141 -6.68 5.58 8.82
CA THR A 141 -7.81 6.05 9.65
C THR A 141 -8.60 7.20 9.00
N ALA A 142 -7.93 7.99 8.16
CA ALA A 142 -8.53 9.07 7.38
C ALA A 142 -8.95 8.61 5.97
N ILE A 143 -9.07 7.30 5.69
CA ILE A 143 -9.54 6.84 4.38
C ILE A 143 -11.01 7.21 4.13
N ASP A 144 -11.78 7.47 5.19
CA ASP A 144 -13.15 7.99 5.08
C ASP A 144 -13.20 9.53 4.91
N ASP A 145 -12.04 10.18 4.74
CA ASP A 145 -11.96 11.60 4.40
C ASP A 145 -12.71 11.91 3.10
N SER A 146 -13.47 13.01 3.12
CA SER A 146 -14.22 13.49 1.97
C SER A 146 -13.33 13.78 0.77
N ASP A 147 -12.09 14.21 0.99
CA ASP A 147 -11.20 14.64 -0.11
C ASP A 147 -10.79 13.46 -0.98
N PHE A 148 -10.39 12.33 -0.36
CA PHE A 148 -10.05 11.10 -1.09
C PHE A 148 -11.25 10.58 -1.88
N TRP A 149 -12.43 10.46 -1.27
CA TRP A 149 -13.60 9.94 -1.97
C TRP A 149 -14.12 10.89 -3.05
N THR A 150 -13.96 12.21 -2.87
CA THR A 150 -14.29 13.21 -3.88
C THR A 150 -13.36 13.06 -5.08
N PHE A 151 -12.05 12.95 -4.84
CA PHE A 151 -11.06 12.68 -5.88
C PHE A 151 -11.37 11.38 -6.61
N MET A 152 -11.61 10.29 -5.90
CA MET A 152 -11.94 8.99 -6.51
C MET A 152 -13.21 9.09 -7.37
N LYS A 153 -14.25 9.82 -6.92
CA LYS A 153 -15.46 10.03 -7.72
C LYS A 153 -15.16 10.73 -9.05
N VAL A 154 -14.29 11.73 -9.05
CA VAL A 154 -13.85 12.42 -10.28
C VAL A 154 -13.12 11.44 -11.21
N VAL A 155 -12.18 10.65 -10.70
CA VAL A 155 -11.41 9.67 -11.48
C VAL A 155 -12.32 8.57 -12.05
N PHE A 156 -13.28 8.06 -11.26
CA PHE A 156 -14.26 7.05 -11.72
C PHE A 156 -15.14 7.59 -12.86
N ASN A 157 -15.61 8.83 -12.74
CA ASN A 157 -16.40 9.47 -13.79
C ASN A 157 -15.59 9.67 -15.07
N ALA A 158 -14.34 10.13 -14.96
CA ALA A 158 -13.45 10.33 -16.10
C ALA A 158 -13.09 9.02 -16.82
N THR A 159 -12.99 7.91 -16.09
CA THR A 159 -12.62 6.60 -16.64
C THR A 159 -13.82 5.78 -17.13
N SER A 160 -15.03 6.34 -17.13
CA SER A 160 -16.27 5.63 -17.50
C SER A 160 -16.47 4.33 -16.70
N VAL A 161 -15.94 4.25 -15.48
CA VAL A 161 -16.17 3.11 -14.59
C VAL A 161 -17.53 3.29 -13.92
N PRO A 162 -18.40 2.27 -13.90
CA PRO A 162 -19.74 2.42 -13.31
C PRO A 162 -19.70 2.83 -11.84
N GLY A 163 -20.49 3.84 -11.47
CA GLY A 163 -20.50 4.36 -10.09
C GLY A 163 -20.91 3.36 -9.00
N HIS A 164 -21.64 2.30 -9.35
CA HIS A 164 -21.98 1.23 -8.39
C HIS A 164 -20.74 0.48 -7.90
N VAL A 165 -19.66 0.42 -8.69
CA VAL A 165 -18.39 -0.20 -8.30
C VAL A 165 -17.72 0.61 -7.20
N LEU A 166 -17.73 1.94 -7.31
CA LEU A 166 -17.21 2.83 -6.26
C LEU A 166 -18.00 2.67 -4.97
N HIS A 167 -19.33 2.58 -5.05
CA HIS A 167 -20.17 2.37 -3.88
C HIS A 167 -19.87 1.03 -3.20
N HIS A 168 -19.72 -0.06 -3.98
CA HIS A 168 -19.34 -1.38 -3.47
C HIS A 168 -17.98 -1.39 -2.78
N PHE A 169 -16.98 -0.67 -3.33
CA PHE A 169 -15.69 -0.55 -2.66
C PHE A 169 -15.78 0.28 -1.38
N LYS A 170 -16.51 1.40 -1.41
CA LYS A 170 -16.69 2.25 -0.23
C LYS A 170 -17.38 1.49 0.92
N SER A 171 -18.42 0.72 0.63
CA SER A 171 -19.14 -0.07 1.64
C SER A 171 -18.30 -1.19 2.27
N LYS A 172 -17.14 -1.55 1.70
CA LYS A 172 -16.23 -2.54 2.30
C LYS A 172 -15.31 -1.95 3.37
N ILE A 173 -15.20 -0.64 3.47
CA ILE A 173 -14.30 0.04 4.41
C ILE A 173 -15.05 0.86 5.44
N THR A 174 -16.17 1.47 5.04
CA THR A 174 -17.04 2.13 6.01
C THR A 174 -17.66 1.04 6.90
N PRO A 175 -17.51 1.11 8.23
CA PRO A 175 -18.24 0.24 9.13
C PRO A 175 -19.71 0.35 8.80
N THR A 176 -20.38 -0.76 8.49
CA THR A 176 -21.84 -0.76 8.47
C THR A 176 -22.26 -0.38 9.89
N ASP A 177 -23.00 0.71 10.06
CA ASP A 177 -23.75 1.00 11.28
C ASP A 177 -24.91 -0.01 11.42
N ASP A 178 -24.62 -1.30 11.26
CA ASP A 178 -25.54 -2.34 11.64
C ASP A 178 -25.60 -2.27 13.18
N PRO A 179 -26.78 -2.04 13.77
CA PRO A 179 -26.92 -2.13 15.21
C PRO A 179 -26.46 -3.53 15.61
N LEU A 180 -25.37 -3.59 16.40
CA LEU A 180 -24.92 -4.83 17.00
C LEU A 180 -26.16 -5.59 17.48
N PRO A 181 -26.38 -6.86 17.08
CA PRO A 181 -27.44 -7.64 17.66
C PRO A 181 -27.19 -7.61 19.17
N SER A 182 -28.09 -6.96 19.89
CA SER A 182 -28.06 -6.86 21.35
C SER A 182 -28.02 -8.29 21.86
N ILE A 183 -26.84 -8.76 22.27
CA ILE A 183 -26.71 -10.05 22.94
C ILE A 183 -27.56 -9.88 24.21
N PRO A 184 -28.65 -10.66 24.38
CA PRO A 184 -29.41 -10.59 25.62
C PRO A 184 -28.47 -11.06 26.73
N VAL A 185 -28.03 -10.11 27.55
CA VAL A 185 -27.32 -10.40 28.80
C VAL A 185 -28.35 -11.05 29.71
N THR A 186 -28.41 -12.38 29.70
CA THR A 186 -29.12 -13.11 30.73
C THR A 186 -28.38 -12.85 32.05
N PRO A 187 -29.05 -12.32 33.08
CA PRO A 187 -28.43 -12.16 34.38
C PRO A 187 -28.13 -13.55 34.93
N ILE A 188 -26.84 -13.83 35.16
CA ILE A 188 -26.41 -15.03 35.87
C ILE A 188 -26.89 -14.87 37.31
N LEU A 189 -27.96 -15.58 37.66
CA LEU A 189 -28.38 -15.82 39.03
C LEU A 189 -27.29 -16.66 39.70
N TYR A 190 -26.48 -16.03 40.55
CA TYR A 190 -25.61 -16.74 41.47
C TYR A 190 -26.47 -17.32 42.59
N ASP A 191 -26.72 -18.63 42.53
CA ASP A 191 -27.19 -19.38 43.70
C ASP A 191 -26.06 -20.29 44.20
N ASN A 192 -25.50 -19.87 45.34
CA ASN A 192 -24.81 -20.63 46.40
C ASN A 192 -23.78 -21.74 46.07
N PHE A 193 -22.52 -21.41 46.40
CA PHE A 193 -21.50 -22.19 47.12
C PHE A 193 -21.32 -23.70 46.83
N ALA A 194 -20.27 -24.01 46.06
CA ALA A 194 -19.29 -25.04 46.44
C ALA A 194 -17.92 -24.68 45.82
N SER A 195 -16.94 -24.37 46.67
CA SER A 195 -15.58 -24.00 46.26
C SER A 195 -14.86 -25.17 45.58
N PRO A 196 -14.19 -24.99 44.42
CA PRO A 196 -13.15 -25.90 43.97
C PRO A 196 -11.82 -25.57 44.66
N ALA A 197 -11.07 -26.60 45.05
CA ALA A 197 -9.81 -26.51 45.75
C ALA A 197 -8.75 -25.67 45.00
N THR A 198 -8.10 -24.76 45.73
CA THR A 198 -6.90 -24.05 45.29
C THR A 198 -5.73 -25.02 45.12
N VAL A 199 -5.38 -25.34 43.88
CA VAL A 199 -4.06 -25.92 43.57
C VAL A 199 -3.05 -24.79 43.54
N SER A 200 -2.22 -24.73 44.59
CA SER A 200 -1.09 -23.83 44.69
C SER A 200 0.01 -24.26 43.71
N LEU A 201 0.08 -23.61 42.56
CA LEU A 201 1.24 -23.68 41.67
C LEU A 201 2.28 -22.67 42.18
N LYS A 202 3.28 -23.18 42.90
CA LYS A 202 4.48 -22.42 43.28
C LYS A 202 5.11 -21.81 42.03
N SER A 203 5.15 -20.49 41.96
CA SER A 203 5.91 -19.75 40.95
C SER A 203 7.41 -20.04 41.12
N PRO A 204 8.16 -20.39 40.06
CA PRO A 204 9.60 -20.31 40.11
C PRO A 204 10.00 -18.83 39.98
N LEU A 205 10.45 -18.25 41.09
CA LEU A 205 11.24 -17.02 41.13
C LEU A 205 12.51 -17.24 40.31
N THR A 206 12.51 -16.73 39.08
CA THR A 206 13.74 -16.41 38.36
C THR A 206 13.82 -14.88 38.27
N PRO A 207 14.90 -14.26 38.77
CA PRO A 207 15.08 -12.82 38.60
C PRO A 207 15.30 -12.55 37.11
N LEU A 208 14.36 -11.84 36.48
CA LEU A 208 14.59 -11.18 35.20
C LEU A 208 15.67 -10.13 35.44
N THR A 209 16.89 -10.45 35.04
CA THR A 209 17.89 -9.41 34.77
C THR A 209 17.27 -8.44 33.76
N PRO A 210 17.35 -7.12 33.98
CA PRO A 210 16.90 -6.18 32.98
C PRO A 210 17.79 -6.36 31.75
N PHE A 211 17.21 -6.87 30.67
CA PHE A 211 17.78 -6.64 29.35
C PHE A 211 17.81 -5.14 29.16
N SER A 212 19.00 -4.56 29.30
CA SER A 212 19.32 -3.23 28.84
C SER A 212 19.10 -3.23 27.33
N LEU A 213 17.90 -2.83 26.92
CA LEU A 213 17.60 -2.50 25.54
C LEU A 213 18.37 -1.21 25.29
N ASP A 214 19.60 -1.36 24.80
CA ASP A 214 20.42 -0.26 24.31
C ASP A 214 19.77 0.27 23.01
N ARG A 215 18.61 0.92 23.19
CA ARG A 215 17.86 1.60 22.14
C ARG A 215 18.50 2.98 21.93
N LYS A 216 19.75 2.96 21.51
CA LYS A 216 20.44 4.08 20.85
C LYS A 216 20.98 3.61 19.51
N ARG A 217 20.07 3.34 18.56
CA ARG A 217 20.31 3.79 17.20
C ARG A 217 19.58 5.12 17.03
N THR A 218 20.31 6.17 17.37
CA THR A 218 20.06 7.52 16.94
C THR A 218 19.95 7.52 15.41
N TYR A 219 18.72 7.55 14.87
CA TYR A 219 18.48 8.21 13.59
C TYR A 219 18.29 9.70 13.86
N SER A 220 19.31 10.31 14.48
CA SER A 220 19.46 11.76 14.48
C SER A 220 20.55 12.07 13.48
N ASN A 221 20.17 12.80 12.43
CA ASN A 221 21.04 13.40 11.43
C ASN A 221 21.57 12.43 10.36
N MET A 222 20.69 11.96 9.46
CA MET A 222 21.15 11.89 8.06
C MET A 222 21.17 13.32 7.52
N ASN A 223 22.36 13.82 7.26
CA ASN A 223 22.55 15.11 6.59
C ASN A 223 22.21 14.97 5.09
N HIS A 224 21.87 16.09 4.45
CA HIS A 224 21.51 16.18 3.03
C HIS A 224 22.51 15.47 2.11
N SER A 225 23.81 15.49 2.46
CA SER A 225 24.88 14.82 1.72
C SER A 225 24.80 13.28 1.73
N SER A 226 24.22 12.68 2.78
CA SER A 226 24.01 11.22 2.84
C SER A 226 22.79 10.79 2.04
N PHE A 227 21.79 11.68 1.89
CA PHE A 227 20.62 11.47 1.03
C PHE A 227 20.98 11.56 -0.45
N GLU A 228 21.77 12.56 -0.86
CA GLU A 228 22.32 12.65 -2.22
C GLU A 228 23.19 11.44 -2.58
N LYS A 229 23.99 10.92 -1.63
CA LYS A 229 24.76 9.69 -1.85
C LYS A 229 23.87 8.45 -2.00
N LEU A 230 22.71 8.40 -1.34
CA LEU A 230 21.75 7.32 -1.50
C LEU A 230 21.12 7.38 -2.90
N CYS A 231 20.68 8.56 -3.34
CA CYS A 231 20.19 8.82 -4.70
C CYS A 231 21.24 8.52 -5.78
N ASN A 232 22.51 8.84 -5.55
CA ASN A 232 23.61 8.58 -6.48
C ASN A 232 24.16 7.14 -6.43
N SER A 233 23.84 6.37 -5.37
CA SER A 233 24.25 4.96 -5.22
C SER A 233 23.24 3.96 -5.79
N ILE A 234 22.02 4.45 -6.09
CA ILE A 234 21.15 3.82 -7.07
C ILE A 234 21.86 4.06 -8.40
N ASN A 235 22.26 2.98 -9.06
CA ASN A 235 22.93 3.06 -10.35
C ASN A 235 21.92 3.64 -11.36
N LEU A 236 21.93 4.97 -11.45
CA LEU A 236 21.11 5.79 -12.35
C LEU A 236 21.61 5.69 -13.81
N ASP A 237 22.59 4.83 -14.09
CA ASP A 237 23.18 4.69 -15.42
C ASP A 237 22.21 4.07 -16.45
N GLU A 238 21.08 3.48 -16.02
CA GLU A 238 19.94 3.17 -16.92
C GLU A 238 18.91 4.31 -17.06
N LEU A 239 19.12 5.45 -16.38
CA LEU A 239 18.28 6.67 -16.36
C LEU A 239 18.98 7.91 -16.97
N THR A 240 20.15 7.75 -17.61
CA THR A 240 21.06 8.85 -18.02
C THR A 240 20.66 9.66 -19.26
N ASN A 241 19.37 9.85 -19.54
CA ASN A 241 18.94 10.82 -20.56
C ASN A 241 17.87 11.82 -20.07
N PHE A 242 17.88 12.19 -18.78
CA PHE A 242 17.00 13.26 -18.28
C PHE A 242 17.77 14.52 -17.89
N GLN A 243 17.66 15.52 -18.75
CA GLN A 243 18.18 16.86 -18.59
C GLN A 243 17.15 17.67 -17.78
N PHE A 244 17.37 17.82 -16.46
CA PHE A 244 16.54 18.66 -15.60
C PHE A 244 16.60 20.13 -16.07
N SER A 245 15.49 20.64 -16.59
CA SER A 245 15.32 22.07 -16.85
C SER A 245 14.57 22.70 -15.67
N PHE A 246 15.32 23.38 -14.80
CA PHE A 246 14.75 24.23 -13.75
C PHE A 246 14.40 25.59 -14.37
N THR A 247 13.12 25.87 -14.56
CA THR A 247 12.65 27.26 -14.69
C THR A 247 12.23 27.76 -13.32
N ALA A 248 13.07 28.61 -12.73
CA ALA A 248 12.68 29.44 -11.59
C ALA A 248 11.72 30.54 -12.08
N GLN A 249 10.58 30.69 -11.40
CA GLN A 249 9.81 31.92 -11.37
C GLN A 249 9.72 32.40 -9.91
#